data_AF-A0AAV2PWP2-F1
#
_entry.id   AF-A0AAV2PWP2-F1
#
_cell.length_a   1.000
_cell.length_b   1.000
_cell.length_c   1.000
_cell.angle_alpha   90.00
_cell.angle_beta   90.00
_cell.angle_gamma   90.00
#
_symmetry.space_group_name_H-M   'P 1'
#
loop_
_entity.id
_entity.type
_entity.pdbx_description
1 polymer ?
#
loop_
_entity_poly.entity_id
_entity_poly.type
_entity_poly.pdbx_seq_one_letter_code
_entity_poly.pdbx_strand_id
1 'polypeptide(L)'
;MFLCNVLILFLLGLQSLVHSRRDRENGAIIGPLIDEGSHSVSGTVYAPSEDQIYIKGLYYDGEGPDAHFWIGESGRIPDTSGIILRYPRSNTSNNDDPLRLPRFAGEDVLLDLPEDKNITQFPWLSIWCREFSVSFAHVLIPRNLEVPQIYVLPEFSQVAHGVKSGNITILNARTIMISKMYYDELGPDAYFWVGTGSTPDASNGSKIPDEKGSLNVLKSYLGEDILLHLPENLTVYDINYFGVRCMELKMNFGYVAIPEDLWVPPALDIPTRNITSLENGQGSSTIALAMGITIGLLIIITIVFAIIKFRRRKHGVITDSD
;
A
#
# COMPACT_ATOMS: atom_id res chain seq x y z
N MET A 1 33.98 -25.97 -32.84
CA MET A 1 32.95 -24.96 -33.12
C MET A 1 31.55 -25.33 -32.60
N PHE A 2 31.27 -26.59 -32.24
CA PHE A 2 29.95 -27.00 -31.70
C PHE A 2 29.74 -26.74 -30.20
N LEU A 3 30.80 -26.65 -29.38
CA LEU A 3 30.66 -26.39 -27.94
C LEU A 3 30.28 -24.93 -27.59
N CYS A 4 30.49 -23.99 -28.50
CA CYS A 4 30.22 -22.57 -28.23
C CYS A 4 28.73 -22.20 -28.39
N ASN A 5 28.00 -22.90 -29.28
CA ASN A 5 26.57 -22.65 -29.51
C ASN A 5 25.65 -23.19 -28.41
N VAL A 6 26.06 -24.26 -27.71
CA VAL A 6 25.28 -24.83 -26.59
C VAL A 6 25.39 -23.95 -25.34
N LEU A 7 26.54 -23.29 -25.13
CA LEU A 7 26.75 -22.37 -24.01
C LEU A 7 25.99 -21.05 -24.19
N ILE A 8 25.84 -20.59 -25.43
CA ILE A 8 25.02 -19.40 -25.76
C ILE A 8 23.52 -19.70 -25.60
N LEU A 9 23.05 -20.91 -25.90
CA LEU A 9 21.68 -21.33 -25.61
C LEU A 9 21.39 -21.48 -24.12
N PHE A 10 22.40 -21.82 -23.29
CA PHE A 10 22.25 -21.85 -21.83
C PHE A 10 22.27 -20.43 -21.20
N LEU A 11 22.99 -19.49 -21.81
CA LEU A 11 22.97 -18.07 -21.41
C LEU A 11 21.77 -17.29 -21.95
N LEU A 12 21.13 -17.74 -23.03
CA LEU A 12 19.83 -17.23 -23.51
C LEU A 12 18.63 -17.93 -22.84
N GLY A 13 18.82 -19.11 -22.24
CA GLY A 13 17.82 -19.79 -21.41
C GLY A 13 17.59 -19.18 -20.03
N LEU A 14 18.37 -18.15 -19.65
CA LEU A 14 18.19 -17.38 -18.42
C LEU A 14 17.44 -16.06 -18.63
N GLN A 15 16.76 -15.86 -19.76
CA GLN A 15 15.83 -14.75 -19.96
C GLN A 15 14.40 -15.26 -19.98
N SER A 16 13.88 -15.55 -18.79
CA SER A 16 12.46 -15.45 -18.38
C SER A 16 12.12 -16.47 -17.29
N LEU A 17 12.85 -16.48 -16.18
CA LEU A 17 12.16 -16.66 -14.91
C LEU A 17 11.81 -15.24 -14.46
N VAL A 18 10.71 -14.71 -15.03
CA VAL A 18 9.96 -13.65 -14.35
C VAL A 18 9.55 -14.31 -13.04
N HIS A 19 10.36 -14.16 -11.99
CA HIS A 19 9.94 -14.52 -10.65
C HIS A 19 8.57 -13.88 -10.48
N SER A 20 7.56 -14.70 -10.19
CA SER A 20 6.21 -14.23 -9.89
C SER A 20 6.36 -13.15 -8.82
N ARG A 21 6.29 -11.88 -9.22
CA ARG A 21 6.36 -10.72 -8.32
C ARG A 21 4.99 -10.52 -7.66
N ARG A 22 4.37 -11.61 -7.23
CA ARG A 22 3.03 -11.64 -6.67
C ARG A 22 3.14 -11.94 -5.19
N ASP A 23 2.65 -11.03 -4.37
CA ASP A 23 2.43 -11.22 -2.95
C ASP A 23 0.92 -11.09 -2.70
N ARG A 24 0.27 -12.16 -2.23
CA ARG A 24 -1.18 -12.18 -2.00
C ARG A 24 -1.62 -11.29 -0.84
N GLU A 25 -0.72 -10.95 0.07
CA GLU A 25 -0.99 -10.09 1.22
C GLU A 25 -0.77 -8.61 0.89
N ASN A 26 0.19 -8.31 0.02
CA ASN A 26 0.69 -6.94 -0.17
C ASN A 26 0.55 -6.41 -1.62
N GLY A 27 0.35 -7.27 -2.62
CA GLY A 27 0.22 -6.92 -4.03
C GLY A 27 1.44 -7.26 -4.88
N ALA A 28 1.60 -6.61 -6.04
CA ALA A 28 2.74 -6.85 -6.91
C ALA A 28 4.02 -6.22 -6.34
N ILE A 29 5.10 -6.98 -6.23
CA ILE A 29 6.35 -6.49 -5.62
C ILE A 29 7.05 -5.54 -6.60
N ILE A 30 7.24 -4.28 -6.20
CA ILE A 30 8.05 -3.32 -6.97
C ILE A 30 9.52 -3.47 -6.55
N GLY A 31 9.79 -3.35 -5.25
CA GLY A 31 11.12 -3.54 -4.68
C GLY A 31 11.37 -2.73 -3.40
N PRO A 32 12.53 -2.90 -2.74
CA PRO A 32 12.92 -2.07 -1.62
C PRO A 32 13.21 -0.63 -2.06
N LEU A 33 12.97 0.33 -1.18
CA LEU A 33 13.49 1.70 -1.34
C LEU A 33 15.03 1.66 -1.30
N ILE A 34 15.65 2.25 -2.30
CA ILE A 34 17.09 2.42 -2.42
C ILE A 34 17.46 3.72 -1.69
N ASP A 35 18.09 3.60 -0.53
CA ASP A 35 18.60 4.72 0.26
C ASP A 35 19.76 5.41 -0.47
N GLU A 36 19.67 6.73 -0.63
CA GLU A 36 20.73 7.57 -1.23
C GLU A 36 21.78 8.04 -0.20
N GLY A 37 21.72 7.49 1.02
CA GLY A 37 22.70 7.73 2.09
C GLY A 37 22.34 8.90 3.00
N SER A 38 21.07 9.32 3.01
CA SER A 38 20.56 10.39 3.87
C SER A 38 19.20 10.03 4.46
N HIS A 39 18.92 10.50 5.67
CA HIS A 39 17.63 10.33 6.33
C HIS A 39 17.19 8.88 6.66
N SER A 40 18.12 7.92 6.51
CA SER A 40 17.99 6.51 6.91
C SER A 40 16.74 5.82 6.35
N VAL A 41 16.36 6.15 5.11
CA VAL A 41 15.09 5.70 4.55
C VAL A 41 15.12 4.20 4.25
N SER A 42 14.06 3.48 4.63
CA SER A 42 13.88 2.08 4.26
C SER A 42 12.41 1.71 4.14
N GLY A 43 12.12 0.55 3.54
CA GLY A 43 10.77 0.06 3.30
C GLY A 43 10.70 -0.75 2.02
N THR A 44 9.65 -1.53 1.84
CA THR A 44 9.40 -2.28 0.59
C THR A 44 8.14 -1.80 -0.09
N VAL A 45 8.23 -1.52 -1.38
CA VAL A 45 7.15 -0.95 -2.18
C VAL A 45 6.46 -2.05 -2.99
N TYR A 46 5.13 -2.03 -2.95
CA TYR A 46 4.21 -2.92 -3.63
C TYR A 46 3.16 -2.11 -4.42
N ALA A 47 2.53 -2.76 -5.39
CA ALA A 47 1.36 -2.27 -6.11
C ALA A 47 0.15 -3.17 -5.77
N PRO A 48 -0.71 -2.78 -4.82
CA PRO A 48 -1.89 -3.56 -4.45
C PRO A 48 -3.03 -3.45 -5.48
N SER A 49 -2.95 -2.52 -6.42
CA SER A 49 -3.89 -2.30 -7.54
C SER A 49 -3.19 -1.47 -8.64
N GLU A 50 -3.93 -1.06 -9.69
CA GLU A 50 -3.40 -0.19 -10.75
C GLU A 50 -3.18 1.25 -10.29
N ASP A 51 -3.94 1.71 -9.32
CA ASP A 51 -4.09 3.11 -8.92
C ASP A 51 -3.52 3.40 -7.52
N GLN A 52 -2.86 2.42 -6.89
CA GLN A 52 -2.32 2.56 -5.54
C GLN A 52 -0.89 2.07 -5.43
N ILE A 53 -0.16 2.67 -4.49
CA ILE A 53 1.15 2.22 -4.03
C ILE A 53 1.08 1.92 -2.54
N TYR A 54 1.57 0.75 -2.15
CA TYR A 54 1.71 0.34 -0.76
C TYR A 54 3.19 0.26 -0.37
N ILE A 55 3.58 0.96 0.68
CA ILE A 55 4.92 0.89 1.26
C ILE A 55 4.80 0.21 2.62
N LYS A 56 5.42 -0.96 2.74
CA LYS A 56 5.46 -1.74 3.97
C LYS A 56 6.68 -1.38 4.81
N GLY A 57 6.46 -1.08 6.09
CA GLY A 57 7.51 -0.82 7.06
C GLY A 57 8.39 0.39 6.71
N LEU A 58 7.79 1.52 6.33
CA LEU A 58 8.52 2.74 5.98
C LEU A 58 9.26 3.31 7.21
N TYR A 59 10.54 3.56 7.05
CA TYR A 59 11.33 4.40 7.96
C TYR A 59 11.78 5.66 7.23
N TYR A 60 11.72 6.80 7.91
CA TYR A 60 12.28 8.09 7.47
C TYR A 60 12.41 8.98 8.69
N ASP A 61 13.57 9.61 8.90
CA ASP A 61 13.86 10.36 10.14
C ASP A 61 12.98 11.62 10.36
N GLY A 62 12.41 12.19 9.30
CA GLY A 62 11.56 13.39 9.36
C GLY A 62 12.31 14.73 9.29
N GLU A 63 13.63 14.71 9.11
CA GLU A 63 14.51 15.88 9.20
C GLU A 63 14.66 16.65 7.87
N GLY A 64 14.16 16.08 6.76
CA GLY A 64 14.10 16.77 5.48
C GLY A 64 13.19 18.01 5.55
N PRO A 65 13.66 19.18 5.07
CA PRO A 65 12.94 20.43 5.29
C PRO A 65 11.67 20.54 4.43
N ASP A 66 11.66 19.96 3.22
CA ASP A 66 10.50 19.94 2.31
C ASP A 66 10.38 18.59 1.57
N ALA A 67 10.28 17.51 2.34
CA ALA A 67 10.21 16.13 1.84
C ALA A 67 8.78 15.69 1.49
N HIS A 68 8.61 14.99 0.36
CA HIS A 68 7.32 14.52 -0.17
C HIS A 68 7.43 13.12 -0.76
N PHE A 69 6.30 12.40 -0.84
CA PHE A 69 6.19 11.29 -1.78
C PHE A 69 6.06 11.87 -3.19
N TRP A 70 6.96 11.48 -4.07
CA TRP A 70 7.18 12.09 -5.37
C TRP A 70 7.19 11.01 -6.44
N ILE A 71 6.18 11.02 -7.31
CA ILE A 71 6.04 10.03 -8.38
C ILE A 71 6.49 10.66 -9.71
N GLY A 72 7.37 9.98 -10.42
CA GLY A 72 7.98 10.53 -11.63
C GLY A 72 7.07 10.46 -12.84
N GLU A 73 6.93 11.54 -13.60
CA GLU A 73 6.17 11.54 -14.87
C GLU A 73 7.06 11.15 -16.07
N SER A 74 8.38 11.24 -15.91
CA SER A 74 9.33 10.94 -16.97
C SER A 74 10.70 10.51 -16.43
N GLY A 75 11.67 10.32 -17.33
CA GLY A 75 13.03 9.94 -16.96
C GLY A 75 13.19 8.45 -16.60
N ARG A 76 14.39 8.11 -16.14
CA ARG A 76 14.76 6.74 -15.71
C ARG A 76 15.12 6.63 -14.23
N ILE A 77 15.36 7.77 -13.58
CA ILE A 77 15.72 7.93 -12.18
C ILE A 77 15.00 9.18 -11.65
N PRO A 78 14.84 9.32 -10.32
CA PRO A 78 14.23 10.50 -9.72
C PRO A 78 14.86 11.81 -10.19
N ASP A 79 14.00 12.75 -10.56
CA ASP A 79 14.36 14.10 -10.96
C ASP A 79 13.22 15.10 -10.61
N THR A 80 13.36 16.33 -11.07
CA THR A 80 12.37 17.40 -10.82
C THR A 80 11.06 17.23 -11.60
N SER A 81 10.93 16.23 -12.48
CA SER A 81 9.73 15.96 -13.30
C SER A 81 8.72 15.01 -12.63
N GLY A 82 8.62 15.07 -11.31
CA GLY A 82 7.61 14.32 -10.57
C GLY A 82 6.47 15.21 -10.08
N ILE A 83 5.46 14.54 -9.54
CA ILE A 83 4.30 15.14 -8.90
C ILE A 83 4.16 14.59 -7.49
N ILE A 84 3.54 15.38 -6.61
CA ILE A 84 3.38 14.99 -5.21
C ILE A 84 2.21 14.03 -5.08
N LEU A 85 2.48 12.86 -4.49
CA LEU A 85 1.44 12.00 -3.96
C LEU A 85 1.08 12.50 -2.57
N ARG A 86 -0.17 12.91 -2.41
CA ARG A 86 -0.65 13.52 -1.16
C ARG A 86 -0.62 12.48 -0.03
N TYR A 87 -0.08 12.89 1.12
CA TYR A 87 -0.14 12.11 2.35
C TYR A 87 -0.35 13.03 3.57
N PRO A 88 -1.21 12.65 4.54
CA PRO A 88 -2.06 11.46 4.55
C PRO A 88 -3.25 11.63 3.61
N ARG A 89 -3.88 10.52 3.18
CA ARG A 89 -5.04 10.52 2.25
C ARG A 89 -6.16 11.50 2.62
N SER A 90 -6.34 11.77 3.92
CA SER A 90 -7.37 12.67 4.44
C SER A 90 -7.08 14.17 4.23
N ASN A 91 -5.91 14.54 3.70
CA ASN A 91 -5.48 15.93 3.51
C ASN A 91 -6.22 16.68 2.38
N THR A 92 -7.47 17.04 2.64
CA THR A 92 -8.32 17.82 1.73
C THR A 92 -8.03 19.32 1.73
N SER A 93 -6.96 19.79 2.39
CA SER A 93 -6.71 21.24 2.49
C SER A 93 -6.43 21.83 1.11
N ASN A 94 -7.30 22.75 0.69
CA ASN A 94 -7.17 23.62 -0.48
C ASN A 94 -6.01 24.63 -0.36
N ASN A 95 -5.08 24.43 0.58
CA ASN A 95 -3.86 25.21 0.64
C ASN A 95 -2.93 24.70 -0.45
N ASP A 96 -2.41 25.61 -1.27
CA ASP A 96 -1.53 25.30 -2.41
C ASP A 96 -0.20 24.64 -2.00
N ASP A 97 0.15 24.63 -0.70
CA ASP A 97 1.37 24.00 -0.20
C ASP A 97 1.08 22.62 0.42
N PRO A 98 1.58 21.52 -0.18
CA PRO A 98 1.39 20.18 0.34
C PRO A 98 2.11 19.98 1.68
N LEU A 99 1.52 19.18 2.56
CA LEU A 99 2.11 18.85 3.86
C LEU A 99 3.41 18.06 3.66
N ARG A 100 4.53 18.58 4.17
CA ARG A 100 5.80 17.84 4.20
C ARG A 100 5.67 16.56 5.02
N LEU A 101 6.46 15.55 4.65
CA LEU A 101 6.44 14.24 5.29
C LEU A 101 6.85 14.33 6.77
N PRO A 102 6.09 13.68 7.68
CA PRO A 102 6.51 13.49 9.06
C PRO A 102 7.61 12.44 9.15
N ARG A 103 8.12 12.22 10.37
CA ARG A 103 8.90 11.02 10.69
C ARG A 103 8.06 9.75 10.52
N PHE A 104 8.71 8.70 10.01
CA PHE A 104 8.22 7.33 9.98
C PHE A 104 9.20 6.40 10.72
N ALA A 105 8.67 5.53 11.57
CA ALA A 105 9.40 4.58 12.41
C ALA A 105 8.92 3.13 12.16
N GLY A 106 8.75 2.74 10.89
CA GLY A 106 8.33 1.40 10.48
C GLY A 106 6.85 1.28 10.17
N GLU A 107 6.16 2.38 9.84
CA GLU A 107 4.73 2.35 9.53
C GLU A 107 4.44 1.97 8.08
N ASP A 108 3.26 1.41 7.88
CA ASP A 108 2.72 1.10 6.57
C ASP A 108 2.03 2.31 5.97
N VAL A 109 2.24 2.54 4.67
CA VAL A 109 1.73 3.70 3.94
C VAL A 109 1.01 3.24 2.67
N LEU A 110 -0.22 3.71 2.48
CA LEU A 110 -0.97 3.57 1.24
C LEU A 110 -1.08 4.95 0.56
N LEU A 111 -0.70 5.01 -0.71
CA LEU A 111 -0.77 6.21 -1.54
C LEU A 111 -1.71 5.94 -2.71
N ASP A 112 -2.58 6.91 -3.00
CA ASP A 112 -3.37 6.92 -4.23
C ASP A 112 -2.58 7.66 -5.32
N LEU A 113 -2.62 7.10 -6.53
CA LEU A 113 -2.13 7.77 -7.72
C LEU A 113 -3.13 8.86 -8.18
N PRO A 114 -2.69 9.79 -9.04
CA PRO A 114 -3.62 10.74 -9.67
C PRO A 114 -4.74 10.01 -10.41
N GLU A 115 -5.91 10.64 -10.46
CA GLU A 115 -7.06 10.11 -11.19
C GLU A 115 -6.70 9.75 -12.64
N ASP A 116 -7.26 8.66 -13.13
CA ASP A 116 -7.06 8.12 -14.48
C ASP A 116 -5.61 7.75 -14.84
N LYS A 117 -4.74 7.55 -13.84
CA LYS A 117 -3.35 7.12 -14.03
C LYS A 117 -3.07 5.75 -13.41
N ASN A 118 -2.50 4.87 -14.23
CA ASN A 118 -2.03 3.57 -13.77
C ASN A 118 -0.57 3.63 -13.34
N ILE A 119 -0.19 2.81 -12.36
CA ILE A 119 1.15 2.76 -11.79
C ILE A 119 2.25 2.54 -12.83
N THR A 120 1.99 1.73 -13.86
CA THR A 120 2.94 1.42 -14.94
C THR A 120 3.25 2.61 -15.85
N GLN A 121 2.48 3.70 -15.74
CA GLN A 121 2.75 4.96 -16.44
C GLN A 121 3.88 5.77 -15.78
N PHE A 122 4.20 5.49 -14.52
CA PHE A 122 5.23 6.19 -13.77
C PHE A 122 6.51 5.36 -13.72
N PRO A 123 7.69 5.88 -14.12
CA PRO A 123 8.94 5.13 -14.07
C PRO A 123 9.52 4.89 -12.67
N TRP A 124 9.17 5.69 -11.66
CA TRP A 124 9.76 5.61 -10.33
C TRP A 124 8.91 6.32 -9.27
N LEU A 125 9.09 5.91 -8.01
CA LEU A 125 8.61 6.61 -6.81
C LEU A 125 9.84 7.02 -5.97
N SER A 126 9.80 8.22 -5.38
CA SER A 126 10.86 8.75 -4.53
C SER A 126 10.31 9.40 -3.26
N ILE A 127 11.10 9.37 -2.19
CA ILE A 127 11.03 10.35 -1.12
C ILE A 127 11.93 11.50 -1.53
N TRP A 128 11.33 12.61 -1.95
CA TRP A 128 12.01 13.72 -2.60
C TRP A 128 11.96 14.98 -1.76
N CYS A 129 13.09 15.67 -1.62
CA CYS A 129 13.17 16.99 -1.03
C CYS A 129 13.14 18.06 -2.12
N ARG A 130 12.07 18.86 -2.20
CA ARG A 130 11.96 19.92 -3.22
C ARG A 130 12.97 21.05 -2.98
N GLU A 131 13.20 21.43 -1.72
CA GLU A 131 14.11 22.53 -1.38
C GLU A 131 15.54 22.29 -1.92
N PHE A 132 16.03 21.06 -1.81
CA PHE A 132 17.36 20.69 -2.30
C PHE A 132 17.34 20.02 -3.68
N SER A 133 16.16 19.70 -4.23
CA SER A 133 16.00 18.97 -5.50
C SER A 133 16.79 17.66 -5.51
N VAL A 134 16.66 16.87 -4.45
CA VAL A 134 17.34 15.57 -4.28
C VAL A 134 16.36 14.49 -3.82
N SER A 135 16.63 13.25 -4.26
CA SER A 135 15.99 12.05 -3.74
C SER A 135 16.71 11.60 -2.46
N PHE A 136 15.96 11.32 -1.40
CA PHE A 136 16.47 10.65 -0.21
C PHE A 136 16.44 9.13 -0.36
N ALA A 137 15.42 8.62 -1.03
CA ALA A 137 15.37 7.23 -1.48
C ALA A 137 14.38 7.08 -2.63
N HIS A 138 14.53 6.00 -3.40
CA HIS A 138 13.63 5.74 -4.51
C HIS A 138 13.48 4.26 -4.84
N VAL A 139 12.46 3.94 -5.65
CA VAL A 139 12.30 2.65 -6.29
C VAL A 139 11.92 2.85 -7.76
N LEU A 140 12.43 1.97 -8.64
CA LEU A 140 12.06 1.97 -10.05
C LEU A 140 10.84 1.07 -10.26
N ILE A 141 9.86 1.57 -11.01
CA ILE A 141 8.62 0.86 -11.30
C ILE A 141 8.76 0.16 -12.67
N PRO A 142 8.64 -1.18 -12.72
CA PRO A 142 8.69 -1.90 -13.99
C PRO A 142 7.50 -1.54 -14.89
N ARG A 143 7.76 -1.24 -16.17
CA ARG A 143 6.70 -0.93 -17.14
C ARG A 143 5.76 -2.10 -17.44
N ASN A 144 6.23 -3.33 -17.22
CA ASN A 144 5.49 -4.57 -17.39
C ASN A 144 5.05 -5.17 -16.04
N LEU A 145 4.86 -4.34 -15.01
CA LEU A 145 4.36 -4.78 -13.72
C LEU A 145 2.93 -5.31 -13.87
N GLU A 146 2.72 -6.59 -13.57
CA GLU A 146 1.39 -7.19 -13.47
C GLU A 146 0.85 -6.98 -12.07
N VAL A 147 -0.16 -6.12 -11.93
CA VAL A 147 -0.81 -5.83 -10.66
C VAL A 147 -2.08 -6.68 -10.49
N PRO A 148 -2.51 -6.98 -9.26
CA PRO A 148 -3.73 -7.73 -9.04
C PRO A 148 -4.97 -6.94 -9.46
N GLN A 149 -6.01 -7.66 -9.90
CA GLN A 149 -7.22 -7.08 -10.50
C GLN A 149 -8.48 -7.67 -9.89
N ILE A 150 -9.56 -6.90 -9.84
CA ILE A 150 -10.88 -7.46 -9.49
C ILE A 150 -11.23 -8.61 -10.43
N TYR A 151 -11.96 -9.61 -9.92
CA TYR A 151 -12.32 -10.78 -10.70
C TYR A 151 -13.84 -10.95 -10.76
N VAL A 152 -14.39 -11.08 -11.97
CA VAL A 152 -15.83 -11.22 -12.19
C VAL A 152 -16.17 -12.68 -12.47
N LEU A 153 -16.96 -13.25 -11.58
CA LEU A 153 -17.55 -14.57 -11.66
C LEU A 153 -18.96 -14.53 -12.28
N PRO A 154 -19.43 -15.65 -12.85
CA PRO A 154 -20.81 -15.76 -13.30
C PRO A 154 -21.81 -15.68 -12.13
N GLU A 155 -23.09 -15.60 -12.46
CA GLU A 155 -24.19 -15.69 -11.50
C GLU A 155 -24.21 -17.03 -10.75
N PHE A 156 -24.93 -17.07 -9.63
CA PHE A 156 -25.19 -18.32 -8.92
C PHE A 156 -25.87 -19.34 -9.82
N SER A 157 -25.48 -20.60 -9.68
CA SER A 157 -26.29 -21.71 -10.14
C SER A 157 -27.66 -21.67 -9.45
N GLN A 158 -28.73 -21.69 -10.23
CA GLN A 158 -30.11 -21.60 -9.74
C GLN A 158 -30.61 -22.99 -9.35
N VAL A 159 -30.27 -23.46 -8.13
CA VAL A 159 -30.56 -24.83 -7.71
C VAL A 159 -31.91 -24.92 -6.98
N ALA A 160 -32.15 -24.06 -5.98
CA ALA A 160 -33.38 -24.11 -5.19
C ALA A 160 -33.70 -22.77 -4.50
N HIS A 161 -34.94 -22.65 -4.00
CA HIS A 161 -35.39 -21.57 -3.11
C HIS A 161 -35.13 -20.14 -3.62
N GLY A 162 -35.29 -19.95 -4.93
CA GLY A 162 -35.20 -18.63 -5.55
C GLY A 162 -33.81 -17.98 -5.52
N VAL A 163 -32.75 -18.72 -5.15
CA VAL A 163 -31.37 -18.22 -5.17
C VAL A 163 -30.96 -17.94 -6.61
N LYS A 164 -30.76 -16.66 -6.91
CA LYS A 164 -30.26 -16.14 -8.18
C LYS A 164 -29.53 -14.82 -7.93
N SER A 165 -28.65 -14.45 -8.85
CA SER A 165 -27.91 -13.20 -8.80
C SER A 165 -27.63 -12.70 -10.21
N GLY A 166 -27.13 -11.47 -10.35
CA GLY A 166 -26.27 -11.10 -11.46
C GLY A 166 -24.85 -11.64 -11.24
N ASN A 167 -23.87 -11.01 -11.89
CA ASN A 167 -22.46 -11.35 -11.69
C ASN A 167 -22.04 -11.20 -10.23
N ILE A 168 -21.09 -12.05 -9.83
CA ILE A 168 -20.44 -11.98 -8.53
C ILE A 168 -19.03 -11.42 -8.77
N THR A 169 -18.60 -10.44 -7.98
CA THR A 169 -17.29 -9.81 -8.16
C THR A 169 -16.44 -10.02 -6.91
N ILE A 170 -15.27 -10.62 -7.07
CA ILE A 170 -14.23 -10.63 -6.04
C ILE A 170 -13.51 -9.29 -6.13
N LEU A 171 -13.78 -8.41 -5.17
CA LEU A 171 -13.20 -7.06 -5.12
C LEU A 171 -11.77 -7.09 -4.57
N ASN A 172 -11.50 -7.94 -3.59
CA ASN A 172 -10.19 -8.18 -3.02
C ASN A 172 -10.18 -9.55 -2.32
N ALA A 173 -9.05 -9.90 -1.71
CA ALA A 173 -8.82 -11.18 -1.07
C ALA A 173 -9.87 -11.59 -0.01
N ARG A 174 -10.64 -10.64 0.55
CA ARG A 174 -11.66 -10.88 1.59
C ARG A 174 -13.02 -10.26 1.31
N THR A 175 -13.25 -9.71 0.12
CA THR A 175 -14.48 -8.95 -0.17
C THR A 175 -15.13 -9.45 -1.46
N ILE A 176 -16.38 -9.89 -1.35
CA ILE A 176 -17.18 -10.41 -2.45
C ILE A 176 -18.42 -9.51 -2.59
N MET A 177 -18.66 -9.00 -3.79
CA MET A 177 -19.89 -8.30 -4.17
C MET A 177 -20.80 -9.25 -4.94
N ILE A 178 -22.08 -9.27 -4.60
CA ILE A 178 -23.11 -9.99 -5.33
C ILE A 178 -24.06 -8.95 -5.89
N SER A 179 -24.17 -8.87 -7.21
CA SER A 179 -25.16 -8.00 -7.83
C SER A 179 -26.53 -8.67 -7.85
N LYS A 180 -27.59 -7.91 -7.60
CA LYS A 180 -28.99 -8.32 -7.74
C LYS A 180 -29.30 -9.68 -7.09
N MET A 181 -28.95 -9.84 -5.82
CA MET A 181 -29.20 -11.06 -5.05
C MET A 181 -30.71 -11.29 -4.85
N TYR A 182 -31.16 -12.53 -5.00
CA TYR A 182 -32.52 -12.94 -4.63
C TYR A 182 -32.51 -14.22 -3.82
N TYR A 183 -33.45 -14.34 -2.88
CA TYR A 183 -33.69 -15.54 -2.07
C TYR A 183 -35.08 -15.44 -1.45
N ASP A 184 -35.84 -16.54 -1.40
CA ASP A 184 -37.25 -16.54 -0.99
C ASP A 184 -37.50 -16.78 0.52
N GLU A 185 -36.45 -16.97 1.31
CA GLU A 185 -36.53 -17.27 2.77
C GLU A 185 -37.21 -18.61 3.11
N LEU A 186 -37.49 -19.49 2.14
CA LEU A 186 -38.14 -20.77 2.40
C LEU A 186 -37.20 -21.84 2.98
N GLY A 187 -35.89 -21.58 3.00
CA GLY A 187 -34.92 -22.42 3.71
C GLY A 187 -34.93 -22.15 5.20
N PRO A 188 -35.23 -23.16 6.04
CA PRO A 188 -35.35 -22.97 7.50
C PRO A 188 -34.02 -22.60 8.18
N ASP A 189 -32.89 -22.93 7.56
CA ASP A 189 -31.55 -22.76 8.15
C ASP A 189 -30.49 -22.46 7.07
N ALA A 190 -30.75 -21.43 6.25
CA ALA A 190 -29.91 -21.02 5.11
C ALA A 190 -28.85 -19.96 5.48
N TYR A 191 -27.64 -20.13 4.94
CA TYR A 191 -26.47 -19.26 5.18
C TYR A 191 -25.66 -19.03 3.90
N PHE A 192 -24.92 -17.93 3.84
CA PHE A 192 -23.79 -17.82 2.94
C PHE A 192 -22.72 -18.83 3.36
N TRP A 193 -22.21 -19.58 2.39
CA TRP A 193 -21.39 -20.75 2.62
C TRP A 193 -20.21 -20.76 1.64
N VAL A 194 -19.05 -21.08 2.17
CA VAL A 194 -17.80 -21.24 1.41
C VAL A 194 -17.13 -22.54 1.80
N GLY A 195 -16.16 -23.00 1.02
CA GLY A 195 -15.42 -24.21 1.35
C GLY A 195 -14.59 -24.74 0.20
N THR A 196 -14.02 -25.92 0.40
CA THR A 196 -13.15 -26.60 -0.56
C THR A 196 -13.87 -27.75 -1.26
N GLY A 197 -13.38 -28.13 -2.44
CA GLY A 197 -14.01 -29.13 -3.31
C GLY A 197 -14.87 -28.52 -4.42
N SER A 198 -15.60 -29.36 -5.16
CA SER A 198 -16.27 -28.94 -6.40
C SER A 198 -17.64 -28.27 -6.19
N THR A 199 -18.30 -28.53 -5.06
CA THR A 199 -19.64 -28.01 -4.76
C THR A 199 -19.84 -27.81 -3.26
N PRO A 200 -20.76 -26.92 -2.83
CA PRO A 200 -21.08 -26.75 -1.41
C PRO A 200 -21.53 -28.03 -0.72
N ASP A 201 -20.63 -28.59 0.10
CA ASP A 201 -20.90 -29.70 1.00
C ASP A 201 -20.76 -29.28 2.47
N ALA A 202 -21.24 -30.14 3.37
CA ALA A 202 -21.19 -29.88 4.82
C ALA A 202 -19.87 -30.27 5.47
N SER A 203 -19.06 -31.11 4.83
CA SER A 203 -17.81 -31.64 5.38
C SER A 203 -16.65 -30.66 5.28
N ASN A 204 -16.63 -29.87 4.22
CA ASN A 204 -15.47 -29.04 3.84
C ASN A 204 -15.82 -27.56 3.69
N GLY A 205 -16.92 -27.13 4.30
CA GLY A 205 -17.37 -25.75 4.23
C GLY A 205 -17.74 -25.13 5.57
N SER A 206 -17.87 -23.81 5.55
CA SER A 206 -18.21 -22.98 6.70
C SER A 206 -19.15 -21.85 6.29
N LYS A 207 -19.96 -21.38 7.24
CA LYS A 207 -20.77 -20.18 7.05
C LYS A 207 -19.92 -18.92 7.17
N ILE A 208 -20.25 -17.92 6.37
CA ILE A 208 -19.69 -16.56 6.48
C ILE A 208 -20.79 -15.57 6.86
N PRO A 209 -20.42 -14.39 7.41
CA PRO A 209 -21.39 -13.36 7.73
C PRO A 209 -22.14 -12.83 6.51
N ASP A 210 -23.38 -12.38 6.72
CA ASP A 210 -24.15 -11.59 5.75
C ASP A 210 -23.62 -10.14 5.63
N GLU A 211 -24.29 -9.31 4.84
CA GLU A 211 -23.90 -7.92 4.60
C GLU A 211 -23.96 -7.03 5.85
N LYS A 212 -24.61 -7.51 6.92
CA LYS A 212 -24.70 -6.84 8.24
C LYS A 212 -23.72 -7.43 9.25
N GLY A 213 -22.86 -8.36 8.84
CA GLY A 213 -21.94 -9.08 9.73
C GLY A 213 -22.65 -10.14 10.58
N SER A 214 -23.87 -10.55 10.22
CA SER A 214 -24.64 -11.55 10.96
C SER A 214 -24.35 -12.97 10.51
N LEU A 215 -24.27 -13.90 11.47
CA LEU A 215 -24.21 -15.35 11.22
C LEU A 215 -25.56 -16.04 11.47
N ASN A 216 -26.64 -15.26 11.51
CA ASN A 216 -28.01 -15.74 11.67
C ASN A 216 -28.56 -16.29 10.35
N VAL A 217 -29.70 -16.99 10.43
CA VAL A 217 -30.40 -17.50 9.26
C VAL A 217 -30.72 -16.34 8.31
N LEU A 218 -30.38 -16.51 7.02
CA LEU A 218 -30.59 -15.51 6.00
C LEU A 218 -32.07 -15.13 5.86
N LYS A 219 -32.27 -13.85 5.56
CA LYS A 219 -33.57 -13.30 5.17
C LYS A 219 -33.71 -13.22 3.67
N SER A 220 -34.94 -13.04 3.21
CA SER A 220 -35.22 -12.87 1.79
C SER A 220 -34.43 -11.71 1.18
N TYR A 221 -34.06 -11.88 -0.08
CA TYR A 221 -33.43 -10.85 -0.93
C TYR A 221 -34.31 -10.64 -2.17
N LEU A 222 -34.49 -9.38 -2.59
CA LEU A 222 -35.36 -8.92 -3.68
C LEU A 222 -34.61 -8.10 -4.73
N GLY A 223 -33.37 -8.47 -5.04
CA GLY A 223 -32.55 -7.87 -6.09
C GLY A 223 -31.56 -6.83 -5.57
N GLU A 224 -31.15 -6.93 -4.31
CA GLU A 224 -30.17 -6.04 -3.70
C GLU A 224 -28.75 -6.34 -4.17
N ASP A 225 -27.94 -5.29 -4.31
CA ASP A 225 -26.49 -5.45 -4.41
C ASP A 225 -25.94 -5.54 -2.98
N ILE A 226 -25.26 -6.64 -2.67
CA ILE A 226 -24.72 -6.88 -1.32
C ILE A 226 -23.22 -7.10 -1.37
N LEU A 227 -22.55 -6.62 -0.32
CA LEU A 227 -21.12 -6.75 -0.13
C LEU A 227 -20.88 -7.60 1.11
N LEU A 228 -20.17 -8.70 0.92
CA LEU A 228 -19.83 -9.65 1.97
C LEU A 228 -18.34 -9.56 2.29
N HIS A 229 -18.04 -9.63 3.57
CA HIS A 229 -16.68 -9.71 4.09
C HIS A 229 -16.40 -11.11 4.61
N LEU A 230 -15.36 -11.74 4.07
CA LEU A 230 -14.86 -13.00 4.61
C LEU A 230 -14.27 -12.76 6.02
N PRO A 231 -14.36 -13.75 6.92
CA PRO A 231 -13.69 -13.71 8.22
C PRO A 231 -12.19 -13.43 8.12
N GLU A 232 -11.58 -12.88 9.18
CA GLU A 232 -10.17 -12.47 9.17
C GLU A 232 -9.19 -13.58 8.79
N ASN A 233 -9.49 -14.81 9.17
CA ASN A 233 -8.65 -15.99 8.92
C ASN A 233 -8.97 -16.70 7.61
N LEU A 234 -9.74 -16.08 6.71
CA LEU A 234 -10.21 -16.70 5.48
C LEU A 234 -10.10 -15.74 4.30
N THR A 235 -9.53 -16.22 3.20
CA THR A 235 -9.45 -15.48 1.94
C THR A 235 -10.11 -16.25 0.80
N VAL A 236 -10.31 -15.58 -0.33
CA VAL A 236 -10.78 -16.21 -1.57
C VAL A 236 -9.80 -17.27 -2.10
N TYR A 237 -8.54 -17.24 -1.67
CA TYR A 237 -7.53 -18.23 -2.04
C TYR A 237 -7.69 -19.56 -1.29
N ASP A 238 -8.47 -19.58 -0.22
CA ASP A 238 -8.67 -20.74 0.65
C ASP A 238 -9.96 -21.51 0.32
N ILE A 239 -10.71 -21.05 -0.69
CA ILE A 239 -12.05 -21.56 -1.03
C ILE A 239 -12.12 -21.93 -2.52
N ASN A 240 -12.87 -22.97 -2.83
CA ASN A 240 -13.14 -23.43 -4.20
C ASN A 240 -14.56 -23.12 -4.66
N TYR A 241 -15.45 -22.73 -3.74
CA TYR A 241 -16.79 -22.28 -4.06
C TYR A 241 -17.28 -21.22 -3.08
N PHE A 242 -18.29 -20.47 -3.51
CA PHE A 242 -19.08 -19.56 -2.71
C PHE A 242 -20.56 -19.73 -3.07
N GLY A 243 -21.47 -19.76 -2.10
CA GLY A 243 -22.88 -20.01 -2.35
C GLY A 243 -23.80 -19.82 -1.15
N VAL A 244 -25.03 -20.28 -1.32
CA VAL A 244 -26.05 -20.36 -0.26
C VAL A 244 -26.35 -21.83 0.02
N ARG A 245 -26.24 -22.23 1.29
CA ARG A 245 -26.50 -23.60 1.74
C ARG A 245 -27.48 -23.61 2.90
N CYS A 246 -28.43 -24.54 2.87
CA CYS A 246 -29.30 -24.84 4.00
C CYS A 246 -28.77 -26.03 4.79
N MET A 247 -28.51 -25.81 6.08
CA MET A 247 -27.91 -26.81 6.96
C MET A 247 -28.90 -27.87 7.42
N GLU A 248 -30.14 -27.47 7.70
CA GLU A 248 -31.22 -28.39 8.10
C GLU A 248 -31.60 -29.36 6.97
N LEU A 249 -31.79 -28.84 5.75
CA LEU A 249 -32.09 -29.67 4.57
C LEU A 249 -30.86 -30.36 3.97
N LYS A 250 -29.65 -29.98 4.41
CA LYS A 250 -28.36 -30.42 3.85
C LYS A 250 -28.23 -30.16 2.34
N MET A 251 -28.89 -29.13 1.85
CA MET A 251 -29.00 -28.82 0.42
C MET A 251 -28.26 -27.53 0.05
N ASN A 252 -27.62 -27.56 -1.11
CA ASN A 252 -27.11 -26.38 -1.79
C ASN A 252 -28.26 -25.67 -2.52
N PHE A 253 -28.46 -24.38 -2.28
CA PHE A 253 -29.50 -23.59 -2.93
C PHE A 253 -28.99 -22.86 -4.18
N GLY A 254 -27.69 -22.60 -4.23
CA GLY A 254 -27.02 -22.02 -5.38
C GLY A 254 -25.58 -21.66 -5.04
N TYR A 255 -24.70 -21.80 -6.02
CA TYR A 255 -23.26 -21.56 -5.84
C TYR A 255 -22.56 -21.16 -7.12
N VAL A 256 -21.37 -20.62 -6.94
CA VAL A 256 -20.40 -20.35 -7.98
C VAL A 256 -19.06 -20.97 -7.59
N ALA A 257 -18.32 -21.49 -8.58
CA ALA A 257 -16.97 -21.99 -8.37
C ALA A 257 -15.97 -20.83 -8.33
N ILE A 258 -14.98 -20.94 -7.45
CA ILE A 258 -13.88 -19.98 -7.30
C ILE A 258 -12.63 -20.58 -7.99
N PRO A 259 -12.06 -19.91 -9.01
CA PRO A 259 -10.83 -20.36 -9.66
C PRO A 259 -9.65 -20.42 -8.68
N GLU A 260 -8.72 -21.36 -8.89
CA GLU A 260 -7.54 -21.51 -8.03
C GLU A 260 -6.42 -20.50 -8.34
N ASP A 261 -6.38 -19.98 -9.57
CA ASP A 261 -5.33 -19.11 -10.10
C ASP A 261 -5.65 -17.62 -9.98
N LEU A 262 -6.52 -17.25 -9.03
CA LEU A 262 -6.88 -15.86 -8.77
C LEU A 262 -5.65 -14.98 -8.45
N TRP A 263 -5.69 -13.77 -8.98
CA TRP A 263 -4.75 -12.69 -8.67
C TRP A 263 -5.53 -11.40 -8.44
N VAL A 264 -6.09 -11.28 -7.24
CA VAL A 264 -6.99 -10.19 -6.84
C VAL A 264 -6.34 -9.28 -5.79
N PRO A 265 -6.80 -8.02 -5.66
CA PRO A 265 -6.20 -7.07 -4.73
C PRO A 265 -6.13 -7.64 -3.30
N PRO A 266 -5.09 -7.32 -2.52
CA PRO A 266 -5.04 -7.67 -1.12
C PRO A 266 -6.12 -6.91 -0.31
N ALA A 267 -6.53 -7.49 0.81
CA ALA A 267 -7.42 -6.84 1.77
C ALA A 267 -6.59 -6.11 2.84
N LEU A 268 -5.92 -5.03 2.44
CA LEU A 268 -5.06 -4.21 3.30
C LEU A 268 -5.87 -3.51 4.40
N ASP A 269 -5.43 -3.65 5.64
CA ASP A 269 -5.98 -2.94 6.80
C ASP A 269 -4.96 -1.91 7.30
N ILE A 270 -4.91 -0.76 6.62
CA ILE A 270 -3.92 0.29 6.88
C ILE A 270 -4.60 1.42 7.65
N PRO A 271 -4.16 1.71 8.89
CA PRO A 271 -4.70 2.82 9.67
C PRO A 271 -4.50 4.14 8.95
N THR A 272 -5.56 4.91 8.74
CA THR A 272 -5.41 6.26 8.17
C THR A 272 -4.80 7.19 9.21
N ARG A 273 -3.67 7.83 8.90
CA ARG A 273 -3.18 8.95 9.73
C ARG A 273 -4.10 10.16 9.56
N ASN A 274 -4.57 10.72 10.66
CA ASN A 274 -5.36 11.95 10.67
C ASN A 274 -4.43 13.17 10.64
N ILE A 275 -4.81 14.23 9.92
CA ILE A 275 -4.01 15.47 9.77
C ILE A 275 -3.64 16.07 11.13
N THR A 276 -4.55 16.01 12.11
CA THR A 276 -4.34 16.57 13.46
C THR A 276 -3.18 15.92 14.22
N SER A 277 -2.81 14.67 13.93
CA SER A 277 -1.65 14.04 14.56
C SER A 277 -0.32 14.47 13.92
N LEU A 278 -0.35 14.97 12.69
CA LEU A 278 0.85 15.38 11.94
C LEU A 278 1.26 16.82 12.25
N GLU A 279 0.30 17.74 12.35
CA GLU A 279 0.57 19.14 12.70
C GLU A 279 1.14 19.28 14.12
N ASN A 280 0.63 18.50 15.07
CA ASN A 280 1.12 18.48 16.46
C ASN A 280 2.58 17.97 16.57
N GLY A 281 3.03 17.10 15.65
CA GLY A 281 4.42 16.64 15.59
C GLY A 281 5.38 17.68 15.01
N GLN A 282 4.92 18.49 14.05
CA GLN A 282 5.73 19.52 13.42
C GLN A 282 5.88 20.77 14.31
N GLY A 283 4.89 21.11 15.13
CA GLY A 283 4.93 22.27 16.03
C GLY A 283 5.98 22.19 17.16
N SER A 284 6.46 21.00 17.51
CA SER A 284 7.49 20.82 18.56
C SER A 284 8.90 21.14 18.04
N SER A 285 9.14 20.96 16.73
CA SER A 285 10.44 21.17 16.09
C SER A 285 10.87 22.64 15.98
N THR A 286 9.91 23.57 15.92
CA THR A 286 10.18 25.01 15.81
C THR A 286 10.78 25.61 17.09
N ILE A 287 10.42 25.06 18.25
CA ILE A 287 10.98 25.46 19.55
C ILE A 287 12.43 24.94 19.68
N ALA A 288 12.71 23.73 19.18
CA ALA A 288 14.06 23.16 19.17
C ALA A 288 15.01 23.91 18.22
N LEU A 289 14.54 24.33 17.04
CA LEU A 289 15.30 25.17 16.10
C LEU A 289 15.60 26.57 16.69
N ALA A 290 14.64 27.18 17.39
CA ALA A 290 14.85 28.47 18.05
C ALA A 290 15.90 28.38 19.18
N MET A 291 15.93 27.27 19.92
CA MET A 291 16.94 27.00 20.96
C MET A 291 18.32 26.64 20.38
N GLY A 292 18.37 25.89 19.27
CA GLY A 292 19.62 25.53 18.59
C GLY A 292 20.32 26.73 17.94
N ILE A 293 19.56 27.64 17.33
CA ILE A 293 20.10 28.88 16.72
C ILE A 293 20.63 29.82 17.81
N THR A 294 19.94 29.94 18.96
CA THR A 294 20.44 30.79 20.07
C THR A 294 21.71 30.21 20.70
N ILE A 295 21.81 28.88 20.88
CA ILE A 295 23.01 28.24 21.41
C ILE A 295 24.18 28.35 20.40
N GLY A 296 23.92 28.13 19.11
CA GLY A 296 24.94 28.29 18.06
C GLY A 296 25.49 29.72 17.97
N LEU A 297 24.60 30.73 18.05
CA LEU A 297 25.01 32.14 18.05
C LEU A 297 25.81 32.50 19.31
N LEU A 298 25.46 31.94 20.48
CA LEU A 298 26.20 32.16 21.74
C LEU A 298 27.60 31.54 21.69
N ILE A 299 27.74 30.35 21.10
CA ILE A 299 29.04 29.68 20.92
C ILE A 299 29.93 30.47 19.96
N ILE A 300 29.39 30.95 18.84
CA ILE A 300 30.15 31.77 17.88
C ILE A 300 30.60 33.08 18.52
N ILE A 301 29.74 33.77 19.27
CA ILE A 301 30.09 35.00 20.00
C ILE A 301 31.21 34.73 21.01
N THR A 302 31.15 33.63 21.75
CA THR A 302 32.16 33.28 22.75
C THR A 302 33.52 32.96 22.12
N ILE A 303 33.53 32.26 20.98
CA ILE A 303 34.75 31.97 20.21
C ILE A 303 35.36 33.26 19.64
N VAL A 304 34.54 34.17 19.10
CA VAL A 304 35.00 35.47 18.60
C VAL A 304 35.63 36.31 19.71
N PHE A 305 35.01 36.38 20.89
CA PHE A 305 35.59 37.06 22.05
C PHE A 305 36.91 36.43 22.53
N ALA A 306 37.02 35.10 22.51
CA ALA A 306 38.27 34.40 22.86
C ALA A 306 39.40 34.72 21.86
N ILE A 307 39.09 34.75 20.55
CA ILE A 307 40.05 35.10 19.49
C ILE A 307 40.52 36.56 19.61
N ILE A 308 39.60 37.49 19.89
CA ILE A 308 39.94 38.91 20.09
C ILE A 308 40.85 39.09 21.32
N LYS A 309 40.55 38.39 22.43
CA LYS A 309 41.36 38.44 23.66
C LYS A 309 42.74 37.82 23.48
N PHE A 310 42.85 36.76 22.65
CA PHE A 310 44.12 36.15 22.28
C PHE A 310 44.97 37.07 21.38
N ARG A 311 44.35 37.75 20.39
CA ARG A 311 45.05 38.73 19.54
C ARG A 311 45.58 39.93 20.34
N ARG A 312 44.83 40.43 21.32
CA ARG A 312 45.32 41.53 22.20
C ARG A 312 46.50 41.13 23.09
N ARG A 313 46.61 39.86 23.49
CA ARG A 313 47.78 39.38 24.25
C ARG A 313 49.05 39.21 23.40
N LYS A 314 48.93 38.98 22.09
CA LYS A 314 50.07 38.83 21.17
C LYS A 314 50.67 40.18 20.69
N HIS A 315 50.04 41.32 20.98
CA HIS A 315 50.55 42.65 20.60
C HIS A 315 51.08 43.46 21.80
N GLY A 316 51.25 42.84 22.97
CA GLY A 316 51.75 43.50 24.19
C GLY A 316 53.20 43.19 24.56
N VAL A 317 54.02 42.67 23.65
CA VAL A 317 55.44 42.40 23.88
C VAL A 317 56.22 42.90 22.66
N ILE A 318 57.33 43.61 22.87
CA ILE A 318 58.14 44.47 21.97
C ILE A 318 57.75 45.95 22.23
N THR A 319 58.53 46.85 22.85
CA THR A 319 59.97 46.96 23.19
C THR A 319 60.11 47.83 24.46
N ASP A 320 61.12 47.56 25.30
CA ASP A 320 62.02 48.65 25.74
C ASP A 320 63.35 48.04 26.17
N SER A 321 64.39 48.45 25.45
CA SER A 321 65.80 48.28 25.76
C SER A 321 66.41 49.66 25.62
N ASP A 322 66.82 50.23 26.75
CA ASP A 322 68.01 51.07 26.95
C ASP A 322 68.24 51.23 28.47
#